data_AF-A0A968FQE9-F1
#
_entry.id   AF-A0A968FQE9-F1
#
_cell.length_a   1.000
_cell.length_b   1.000
_cell.length_c   1.000
_cell.angle_alpha   90.00
_cell.angle_beta   90.00
_cell.angle_gamma   90.00
#
_symmetry.space_group_name_H-M   'P 1'
#
loop_
_entity.id
_entity.type
_entity.pdbx_description
1 polymer ?
#
loop_
_entity_poly.entity_id
_entity_poly.type
_entity_poly.pdbx_seq_one_letter_code
_entity_poly.pdbx_strand_id
1 'polypeptide(L)' 'MALRGKAWKYGNDVNTDVIFPGKYTYTINDPIEMAEHALEDLDPDFARNVQEND' A
#
# COMPACT_ATOMS: atom_id res chain seq x y z
N MET A 1 13.33 4.56 -20.68
CA MET A 1 12.75 5.36 -19.59
C MET A 1 13.36 4.87 -18.28
N ALA A 2 13.84 5.76 -17.42
CA ALA A 2 14.45 5.39 -16.13
C ALA A 2 13.53 5.84 -14.99
N LEU A 3 13.18 4.92 -14.10
CA LEU A 3 12.39 5.20 -12.89
C LEU A 3 13.35 5.42 -11.71
N ARG A 4 13.03 6.37 -10.83
CA ARG A 4 13.81 6.68 -9.63
C ARG A 4 12.86 7.02 -8.47
N GLY A 5 13.04 6.33 -7.35
CA GLY A 5 12.32 6.56 -6.09
C GLY A 5 12.93 5.76 -4.94
N LYS A 6 12.32 5.85 -3.76
CA LYS A 6 12.73 5.14 -2.55
C LYS A 6 12.19 3.71 -2.57
N ALA A 7 13.06 2.71 -2.49
CA ALA A 7 12.62 1.32 -2.36
C ALA A 7 11.97 1.05 -0.99
N TRP A 8 10.70 0.60 -1.01
CA TRP A 8 10.01 0.01 0.14
C TRP A 8 10.13 -1.50 0.07
N LYS A 9 10.81 -2.10 1.04
CA LYS A 9 11.14 -3.52 1.02
C LYS A 9 10.52 -4.24 2.20
N TYR A 10 9.69 -5.23 1.90
CA TYR A 10 9.06 -6.11 2.87
C TYR A 10 9.67 -7.53 2.82
N GLY A 11 9.28 -8.38 3.77
CA GLY A 11 9.73 -9.76 3.87
C GLY A 11 9.04 -10.70 2.88
N ASN A 12 9.00 -11.98 3.24
CA ASN A 12 8.25 -12.99 2.49
C ASN A 12 6.77 -12.98 2.90
N ASP A 13 5.94 -13.75 2.19
CA ASP A 13 4.53 -14.01 2.51
C ASP A 13 3.62 -12.75 2.51
N VAL A 14 4.01 -11.74 1.72
CA VAL A 14 3.16 -10.58 1.43
C VAL A 14 2.08 -11.00 0.43
N ASN A 15 0.84 -11.05 0.89
CA ASN A 15 -0.35 -11.38 0.09
C ASN A 15 -1.24 -10.15 -0.18
N THR A 16 -2.37 -10.35 -0.85
CA THR A 16 -3.28 -9.25 -1.21
C THR A 16 -3.93 -8.58 0.00
N ASP A 17 -4.21 -9.34 1.06
CA ASP A 17 -4.89 -8.82 2.25
C ASP A 17 -3.98 -7.91 3.07
N VAL A 18 -2.66 -8.10 3.00
CA VAL A 18 -1.71 -7.18 3.66
C VAL A 18 -1.36 -5.97 2.78
N ILE A 19 -1.54 -6.05 1.45
CA ILE A 19 -1.37 -4.90 0.54
C ILE A 19 -2.57 -3.96 0.65
N PHE A 20 -3.78 -4.51 0.68
CA PHE A 20 -5.01 -3.79 0.92
C PHE A 20 -5.88 -4.61 1.88
N PRO A 21 -6.11 -4.12 3.12
CA PRO A 21 -6.81 -4.88 4.15
C PRO A 21 -8.13 -5.48 3.67
N GLY A 22 -8.27 -6.81 3.78
CA GLY A 22 -9.47 -7.54 3.35
C GLY A 22 -10.77 -7.05 4.00
N LYS A 23 -10.67 -6.37 5.15
CA LYS A 23 -11.80 -5.70 5.82
C LYS A 23 -12.46 -4.62 4.95
N TYR A 24 -11.76 -4.07 3.95
CA TYR A 24 -12.25 -3.01 3.08
C TYR A 24 -12.74 -3.49 1.71
N THR A 25 -12.52 -4.75 1.34
CA THR A 25 -12.75 -5.30 -0.01
C THR A 25 -14.15 -5.04 -0.57
N TYR A 26 -15.16 -4.97 0.28
CA TYR A 26 -16.56 -4.78 -0.14
C TYR A 26 -17.12 -3.40 0.20
N THR A 27 -16.34 -2.56 0.90
CA THR A 27 -16.80 -1.25 1.40
C THR A 27 -16.13 -0.08 0.71
N ILE A 28 -14.88 -0.25 0.27
CA ILE A 28 -14.10 0.79 -0.39
C ILE A 28 -13.79 0.34 -1.82
N ASN A 29 -14.18 1.16 -2.80
CA ASN A 29 -13.93 0.90 -4.23
C ASN A 29 -13.33 2.11 -4.96
N ASP A 30 -13.18 3.25 -4.27
CA ASP A 30 -12.53 4.43 -4.83
C ASP A 30 -11.00 4.27 -4.72
N PRO A 31 -10.22 4.37 -5.82
CA PRO A 31 -8.78 4.19 -5.79
C PRO A 31 -8.02 5.17 -4.88
N ILE A 32 -8.54 6.40 -4.71
CA ILE A 32 -7.94 7.42 -3.84
C ILE A 32 -8.12 6.98 -2.38
N GLU A 33 -9.32 6.55 -2.01
CA GLU A 33 -9.61 6.03 -0.67
C GLU A 33 -8.86 4.72 -0.39
N MET A 34 -8.73 3.84 -1.38
CA MET A 34 -7.92 2.62 -1.25
C MET A 34 -6.45 2.92 -0.96
N ALA A 35 -5.89 3.99 -1.55
CA ALA A 35 -4.50 4.39 -1.33
C ALA A 35 -4.24 4.82 0.12
N GLU A 36 -5.24 5.36 0.82
CA GLU A 36 -5.13 5.74 2.23
C GLU A 36 -4.95 4.53 3.16
N HIS A 37 -5.39 3.35 2.71
CA HIS A 37 -5.33 2.09 3.45
C HIS A 37 -4.27 1.11 2.93
N ALA A 38 -3.46 1.53 1.95
CA ALA A 38 -2.41 0.69 1.39
C ALA A 38 -1.40 0.29 2.48
N LEU A 39 -1.18 -1.02 2.60
CA LEU A 39 -0.25 -1.63 3.55
C LEU A 39 -0.55 -1.35 5.04
N GLU A 40 -1.72 -0.83 5.41
CA GLU A 40 -2.01 -0.38 6.78
C GLU A 40 -1.73 -1.43 7.87
N ASP A 41 -2.08 -2.70 7.59
CA ASP A 41 -1.89 -3.79 8.56
C ASP A 41 -0.42 -4.33 8.58
N LEU A 42 0.37 -4.06 7.54
CA LEU A 42 1.77 -4.49 7.42
C LEU A 42 2.78 -3.39 7.80
N ASP A 43 2.52 -2.18 7.34
CA ASP A 43 3.28 -0.94 7.56
C ASP A 43 2.29 0.24 7.68
N PRO A 44 1.82 0.55 8.91
CA PRO A 44 0.91 1.67 9.18
C PRO A 44 1.48 3.04 8.82
N ASP A 45 2.78 3.13 8.58
CA ASP A 45 3.48 4.36 8.21
C ASP A 45 3.62 4.49 6.69
N PHE A 46 3.26 3.48 5.88
CA PHE A 46 3.45 3.50 4.43
C PHE A 46 2.63 4.61 3.75
N ALA A 47 1.30 4.58 3.86
CA ALA A 47 0.41 5.47 3.12
C ALA A 47 0.68 6.96 3.36
N ARG A 48 1.16 7.32 4.56
CA ARG A 48 1.51 8.72 4.91
C ARG A 48 2.87 9.18 4.40
N ASN A 49 3.76 8.24 4.06
CA ASN A 49 5.17 8.53 3.77
C ASN A 49 5.58 8.24 2.33
N VAL A 50 4.90 7.32 1.64
CA VAL A 50 5.16 7.01 0.23
C VAL A 50 5.00 8.26 -0.64
N GLN A 51 5.93 8.47 -1.56
CA GLN A 51 5.89 9.58 -2.51
C GLN A 51 5.65 9.08 -3.93
N GLU A 52 5.29 10.00 -4.83
CA GLU A 52 5.20 9.68 -6.25
C GLU A 52 6.56 9.13 -6.75
N ASN A 53 6.50 7.97 -7.43
CA ASN A 53 7.63 7.21 -7.97
C ASN A 53 8.43 6.34 -6.97
N ASP A 54 8.03 6.27 -5.70
CA ASP A 54 8.59 5.32 -4.71
C ASP A 54 8.12 3.87 -4.91
#